data_AF-A0A383EKX4-F1
#
_entry.id   AF-A0A383EKX4-F1
#
_cell.length_a   1.000
_cell.length_b   1.000
_cell.length_c   1.000
_cell.angle_alpha   90.00
_cell.angle_beta   90.00
_cell.angle_gamma   90.00
#
_symmetry.space_group_name_H-M   'P 1'
#
loop_
_entity.id
_entity.type
_entity.pdbx_description
1 polymer ?
#
loop_
_entity_poly.entity_id
_entity_poly.type
_entity_poly.pdbx_seq_one_letter_code
_entity_poly.pdbx_strand_id
1 'polypeptide(L)' 'MRIFVTGATGFIGVRLLRSLDASEYEIRILSRQPHPDYETVVCDLQS' A
#
# COMPACT_ATOMS: atom_id res chain seq x y z
N MET A 1 10.19 -4.78 10.26
CA MET A 1 10.67 -4.41 8.90
C MET A 1 9.57 -3.63 8.22
N ARG A 2 9.91 -2.58 7.45
CA ARG A 2 8.92 -1.69 6.83
C ARG A 2 8.83 -1.95 5.34
N ILE A 3 7.61 -2.06 4.81
CA ILE A 3 7.34 -2.30 3.39
C ILE A 3 6.61 -1.09 2.82
N PHE A 4 7.06 -0.63 1.65
CA PHE A 4 6.42 0.44 0.91
C PHE A 4 5.87 -0.10 -0.41
N VAL A 5 4.56 0.02 -0.62
CA VAL A 5 3.85 -0.58 -1.76
C VAL A 5 3.31 0.50 -2.68
N THR A 6 3.71 0.47 -3.95
CA THR A 6 3.07 1.24 -5.03
C THR A 6 2.01 0.38 -5.73
N GLY A 7 1.01 1.00 -6.36
CA GLY A 7 -0.08 0.27 -7.01
C GLY A 7 -0.92 -0.56 -6.03
N ALA A 8 -0.88 -0.23 -4.74
CA ALA A 8 -1.50 -0.97 -3.64
C ALA A 8 -3.02 -1.13 -3.79
N THR A 9 -3.70 -0.17 -4.44
CA THR A 9 -5.14 -0.21 -4.70
C THR A 9 -5.52 -0.91 -6.02
N GLY A 10 -4.53 -1.39 -6.79
CA GLY A 10 -4.74 -2.13 -8.03
C GLY A 10 -5.03 -3.61 -7.80
N PHE A 11 -5.34 -4.33 -8.88
CA PHE A 11 -5.72 -5.76 -8.84
C PHE A 11 -4.73 -6.65 -8.07
N ILE A 12 -3.42 -6.50 -8.35
CA ILE A 12 -2.37 -7.25 -7.66
C ILE A 12 -2.06 -6.65 -6.29
N GLY A 13 -2.04 -5.32 -6.18
CA GLY A 13 -1.72 -4.61 -4.94
C GLY A 13 -2.62 -5.01 -3.78
N VAL A 14 -3.94 -5.07 -3.98
CA VAL A 14 -4.89 -5.44 -2.92
C VAL A 14 -4.67 -6.88 -2.45
N ARG A 15 -4.30 -7.79 -3.35
CA ARG A 15 -4.00 -9.19 -2.99
C ARG A 15 -2.70 -9.28 -2.21
N LEU A 16 -1.68 -8.51 -2.61
CA LEU A 16 -0.42 -8.43 -1.88
C LEU A 16 -0.63 -7.90 -0.47
N LEU A 17 -1.37 -6.80 -0.31
CA LEU A 17 -1.67 -6.21 0.99
C LEU A 17 -2.33 -7.22 1.93
N ARG A 18 -3.37 -7.94 1.48
CA ARG A 18 -4.02 -8.99 2.29
C ARG A 18 -3.07 -10.10 2.73
N SER A 19 -2.13 -10.48 1.88
CA SER A 19 -1.11 -11.49 2.23
C SER A 19 -0.10 -10.94 3.24
N LEU A 20 0.17 -9.63 3.22
CA LEU A 20 1.07 -8.96 4.15
C LEU A 20 0.39 -8.61 5.48
N ASP A 21 -0.93 -8.40 5.53
CA ASP A 21 -1.67 -8.14 6.79
C ASP A 21 -1.50 -9.27 7.82
N ALA A 22 -1.26 -10.50 7.37
CA ALA A 22 -1.01 -11.64 8.25
C ALA A 22 0.41 -11.65 8.86
N SER A 23 1.19 -10.59 8.66
CA SER A 23 2.58 -10.47 9.11
C SER A 23 2.79 -9.28 10.05
N GLU A 24 3.91 -9.25 10.76
CA GLU A 24 4.31 -8.17 11.68
C GLU A 24 4.97 -6.97 10.94
N TYR A 25 4.72 -6.82 9.63
CA TYR A 25 5.31 -5.73 8.85
C TYR A 25 4.52 -4.44 9.00
N GLU A 26 5.24 -3.33 9.17
CA GLU A 26 4.64 -2.01 9.04
C GLU A 26 4.51 -1.67 7.56
N ILE A 27 3.26 -1.58 7.08
CA ILE A 27 2.95 -1.33 5.68
C ILE A 27 2.61 0.16 5.47
N ARG A 28 3.31 0.78 4.52
CA ARG A 28 2.93 2.07 3.96
C ARG A 28 2.62 1.91 2.49
N ILE A 29 1.67 2.70 1.99
CA ILE A 29 1.30 2.65 0.57
C ILE A 29 1.46 4.00 -0.11
N LEU A 30 1.68 3.97 -1.42
CA LEU A 30 1.51 5.13 -2.30
C LEU A 30 0.17 5.00 -3.01
N SER A 31 -0.65 6.04 -2.93
CA SER A 31 -1.92 6.13 -3.64
C SER A 31 -2.23 7.59 -3.99
N ARG A 32 -3.04 7.80 -5.02
CA ARG A 32 -3.53 9.13 -5.41
C ARG A 32 -4.55 9.70 -4.43
N GLN A 33 -5.09 8.87 -3.53
CA GLN A 33 -6.07 9.24 -2.51
C GLN A 33 -5.75 8.52 -1.19
N PRO A 34 -6.10 9.10 -0.02
CA PRO A 34 -5.95 8.42 1.27
C PRO A 34 -6.66 7.06 1.28
N HIS A 35 -6.02 6.05 1.88
CA HIS A 35 -6.64 4.75 2.12
C HIS A 35 -7.06 4.64 3.60
N PRO A 36 -8.25 4.11 3.91
CA PRO A 36 -8.75 4.04 5.29
C PRO A 36 -7.91 3.13 6.20
N ASP A 37 -7.40 2.02 5.65
CA ASP A 37 -6.76 0.97 6.44
C ASP A 37 -5.22 1.06 6.51
N TYR A 38 -4.59 1.90 5.67
CA TYR A 38 -3.14 1.95 5.57
C TYR A 38 -2.62 3.39 5.60
N GLU A 39 -1.48 3.58 6.27
CA GLU A 39 -0.77 4.84 6.16
C GLU A 39 -0.41 5.09 4.69
N THR A 40 -0.91 6.21 4.18
CA THR A 40 -0.87 6.53 2.75
C THR A 40 0.00 7.76 2.52
N VAL A 41 1.04 7.58 1.72
CA VAL A 41 1.73 8.69 1.06
C VAL A 41 0.87 9.08 -0.15
N VAL A 42 0.15 10.21 -0.03
CA VAL A 42 -0.72 10.72 -1.09
C VAL A 42 0.14 11.37 -2.18
N CYS A 43 0.23 10.70 -3.33
CA CYS A 43 1.05 11.14 -4.46
C CYS A 43 0.54 10.50 -5.76
N ASP A 44 0.62 11.25 -6.86
CA ASP A 44 0.48 10.69 -8.20
C ASP A 44 1.88 10.42 -8.78
N LEU A 45 2.28 9.14 -8.83
CA LEU A 45 3.60 8.73 -9.28
C LEU A 45 3.64 8.77 -10.82
N GLN A 46 4.22 9.84 -11.36
CA GLN A 46 4.45 10.02 -12.80
C GLN A 46 5.74 9.32 -13.24
N SER A 47 5.79 8.88 -14.51
CA SER A 47 6.97 8.30 -15.18
C SER A 47 7.79 9.36 -15.90
#